data_AF-A0A9N9NMR1-F1
#
_entry.id   AF-A0A9N9NMR1-F1
#
_cell.length_a   1.000
_cell.length_b   1.000
_cell.length_c   1.000
_cell.angle_alpha   90.00
_cell.angle_beta   90.00
_cell.angle_gamma   90.00
#
_symmetry.space_group_name_H-M   'P 1'
#
loop_
_entity.id
_entity.type
_entity.pdbx_description
1 polymer ?
#
loop_
_entity_poly.entity_id
_entity_poly.type
_entity_poly.pdbx_seq_one_letter_code
_entity_poly.pdbx_strand_id
1 'polypeptide(L)' 'IWGGNFSAPVENMLKSGIRVLEVRSGPGSWILDCCCDYKKSEFFGLDIMSKILPKSSHHNLQFVISD' A
#
# COMPACT_ATOMS: atom_id res chain seq x y z
N ILE A 1 17.86 -11.14 -8.20
CA ILE A 1 18.46 -9.90 -7.65
C ILE A 1 17.47 -9.19 -6.72
N TRP A 2 16.16 -9.23 -6.96
CA TRP A 2 15.17 -8.58 -6.09
C TRP A 2 14.35 -9.63 -5.35
N GLY A 3 14.45 -9.66 -4.03
CA GLY A 3 13.87 -10.70 -3.15
C GLY A 3 12.62 -10.26 -2.39
N GLY A 4 11.93 -9.22 -2.85
CA GLY A 4 10.73 -8.69 -2.19
C GLY A 4 10.22 -7.39 -2.82
N ASN A 5 9.18 -6.82 -2.19
CA ASN A 5 8.46 -5.65 -2.69
C ASN A 5 9.21 -4.31 -2.53
N PHE A 6 10.27 -4.25 -1.73
CA PHE A 6 11.00 -3.01 -1.47
C PHE A 6 12.47 -3.27 -1.11
N SER A 7 13.31 -2.25 -1.31
CA SER A 7 14.75 -2.28 -0.99
C SER A 7 15.08 -1.58 0.34
N ALA A 8 14.15 -0.79 0.88
CA ALA A 8 14.34 -0.07 2.12
C ALA A 8 14.38 -1.04 3.32
N PRO A 9 15.20 -0.80 4.35
CA PRO A 9 15.30 -1.68 5.52
C PRO A 9 14.14 -1.48 6.51
N VAL A 10 12.89 -1.56 6.03
CA VAL A 10 11.67 -1.22 6.79
C VAL A 10 10.82 -2.45 7.16
N GLU A 11 11.27 -3.65 6.81
CA GLU A 11 10.58 -4.93 7.06
C GLU A 11 10.08 -5.07 8.50
N ASN A 12 10.96 -4.79 9.47
CA ASN A 12 10.60 -4.92 10.89
C ASN A 12 9.57 -3.87 11.31
N MET A 13 9.63 -2.66 10.76
CA MET A 13 8.64 -1.61 11.02
C MET A 13 7.28 -2.00 10.46
N LEU A 14 7.24 -2.52 9.23
CA LEU A 14 6.02 -3.03 8.60
C LEU A 14 5.39 -4.18 9.41
N LYS A 15 6.21 -5.09 9.95
CA LYS A 15 5.77 -6.15 10.86
C LYS A 15 5.32 -5.65 12.23
N SER A 16 5.89 -4.55 12.73
CA SER A 16 5.49 -3.94 14.00
C SER A 16 4.20 -3.12 13.89
N GLY A 17 3.87 -2.64 12.68
CA GLY A 17 2.70 -1.82 12.40
C GLY A 17 3.07 -0.35 12.25
N ILE A 18 2.96 0.15 11.02
CA ILE A 18 3.15 1.55 10.64
C ILE A 18 2.07 1.99 9.65
N ARG A 19 2.07 3.28 9.29
CA ARG A 19 1.26 3.80 8.19
C ARG A 19 2.12 3.97 6.96
N VAL A 20 1.67 3.45 5.83
CA VAL A 20 2.37 3.45 4.55
C VAL A 20 1.54 4.20 3.51
N LEU A 21 2.20 5.08 2.77
CA LEU A 21 1.59 5.89 1.72
C LEU A 21 2.22 5.53 0.37
N GLU A 22 1.39 5.14 -0.60
CA GLU A 22 1.77 5.02 -2.00
C GLU A 22 1.16 6.19 -2.79
N VAL A 23 2.01 7.02 -3.39
CA VAL A 23 1.60 8.17 -4.21
C VAL A 23 1.58 7.77 -5.67
N ARG A 24 0.53 8.16 -6.39
CA ARG A 24 0.24 7.71 -7.77
C ARG A 24 0.12 6.19 -7.83
N SER A 25 -0.65 5.64 -6.90
CA SER A 25 -0.82 4.19 -6.72
C SER A 25 -1.41 3.52 -7.97
N GLY A 26 -2.11 4.29 -8.81
CA GLY A 26 -2.91 3.74 -9.89
C GLY A 26 -3.83 2.62 -9.38
N PRO A 27 -3.87 1.44 -10.03
CA PRO A 27 -4.62 0.29 -9.54
C PRO A 27 -4.12 -0.30 -8.21
N GLY A 28 -2.94 0.08 -7.73
CA GLY A 28 -2.44 -0.27 -6.40
C GLY A 28 -1.85 -1.67 -6.26
N SER A 29 -1.27 -2.26 -7.31
CA SER A 29 -0.71 -3.62 -7.25
C SER A 29 0.32 -3.78 -6.13
N TRP A 30 1.26 -2.83 -6.00
CA TRP A 30 2.30 -2.90 -4.98
C TRP A 30 1.75 -2.78 -3.56
N ILE A 31 0.86 -1.81 -3.32
CA ILE A 31 0.28 -1.61 -2.00
C ILE A 31 -0.70 -2.74 -1.61
N LEU A 32 -1.33 -3.39 -2.59
CA LEU A 32 -2.13 -4.60 -2.37
C LEU A 32 -1.24 -5.76 -1.89
N ASP A 33 -0.11 -6.03 -2.54
CA ASP A 33 0.81 -7.08 -2.11
C ASP A 33 1.35 -6.79 -0.70
N CYS A 34 1.74 -5.55 -0.43
CA CYS A 34 2.22 -5.16 0.90
C CYS A 34 1.13 -5.26 1.98
N CYS A 35 -0.12 -4.87 1.70
CA CYS A 35 -1.19 -5.00 2.69
C CYS A 35 -1.55 -6.47 2.97
N CYS A 36 -1.28 -7.37 2.03
CA CYS A 36 -1.37 -8.81 2.22
C CYS A 36 -0.33 -9.34 3.20
N ASP A 37 0.92 -8.92 3.07
CA ASP A 37 2.02 -9.43 3.89
C ASP A 37 2.11 -8.79 5.29
N TYR A 38 1.73 -7.51 5.42
CA TYR A 38 1.95 -6.74 6.66
C TYR A 38 0.64 -6.30 7.32
N LYS A 39 -0.10 -7.26 7.87
CA LYS A 39 -1.45 -7.05 8.46
C LYS A 39 -1.53 -6.08 9.63
N LYS A 40 -0.42 -5.79 10.30
CA LYS A 40 -0.36 -4.81 11.40
C LYS A 40 -0.18 -3.38 10.92
N SER A 41 0.21 -3.19 9.66
CA SER A 41 0.37 -1.87 9.06
C SER A 41 -0.88 -1.44 8.32
N GLU A 42 -1.13 -0.15 8.28
CA GLU A 42 -2.20 0.49 7.52
C GLU A 42 -1.64 1.12 6.26
N PHE A 43 -2.38 0.98 5.17
CA PHE A 43 -1.93 1.32 3.83
C PHE A 43 -2.90 2.30 3.16
N PHE A 44 -2.34 3.30 2.50
CA PHE A 44 -3.09 4.34 1.80
C PHE A 44 -2.53 4.50 0.38
N GLY A 45 -3.33 4.17 -0.63
CA GLY A 45 -3.01 4.40 -2.04
C GLY A 45 -3.70 5.67 -2.53
N LEU A 46 -2.92 6.63 -3.03
CA LEU A 46 -3.44 7.89 -3.56
C LEU A 46 -3.26 7.99 -5.06
N ASP A 47 -4.30 8.43 -5.76
CA ASP A 47 -4.20 8.83 -7.16
C ASP A 47 -5.24 9.91 -7.50
N ILE A 48 -4.90 10.80 -8.43
CA ILE A 48 -5.82 11.82 -8.93
C ILE A 48 -6.90 11.19 -9.83
N MET A 49 -6.58 10.08 -10.49
CA MET A 49 -7.48 9.40 -11.41
C MET A 49 -8.42 8.47 -10.65
N SER A 50 -9.57 9.00 -10.22
CA SER A 50 -10.58 8.20 -9.48
C SER A 50 -11.03 6.93 -10.20
N LYS A 51 -11.03 6.91 -11.54
CA LYS A 51 -11.47 5.76 -12.36
C LYS A 51 -10.58 4.52 -12.24
N ILE A 52 -9.31 4.68 -11.84
CA ILE A 52 -8.36 3.56 -11.74
C ILE A 52 -8.21 3.05 -10.30
N LEU A 53 -8.71 3.79 -9.31
CA LEU A 53 -8.66 3.39 -7.92
C LEU A 53 -9.66 2.25 -7.66
N PRO A 54 -9.23 1.10 -7.12
CA PRO A 54 -10.13 0.02 -6.79
C PRO A 54 -10.84 0.28 -5.45
N LYS A 55 -11.94 -0.46 -5.22
CA LYS A 55 -12.48 -0.61 -3.87
C LYS A 55 -11.69 -1.70 -3.15
N SER A 56 -11.04 -1.36 -2.04
CA SER A 56 -10.36 -2.33 -1.19
C SER A 56 -11.37 -3.15 -0.38
N SER A 57 -11.18 -4.48 -0.33
CA SER A 57 -11.84 -5.38 0.62
C SER A 57 -10.99 -5.65 1.88
N HIS A 58 -9.76 -5.13 1.92
CA HIS A 58 -8.84 -5.33 3.03
C HIS A 58 -9.04 -4.25 4.09
N HIS A 59 -9.19 -4.66 5.34
CA HIS A 59 -9.45 -3.76 6.46
C HIS A 59 -8.31 -2.74 6.71
N ASN A 60 -7.09 -3.07 6.28
CA ASN A 60 -5.89 -2.28 6.47
C ASN A 60 -5.42 -1.54 5.21
N LEU A 61 -6.26 -1.44 4.16
CA LEU A 61 -5.94 -0.71 2.93
C LEU A 61 -7.09 0.18 2.49
N GLN A 62 -6.79 1.45 2.22
CA GLN A 62 -7.73 2.43 1.69
C GLN A 62 -7.16 3.10 0.44
N PHE A 63 -8.01 3.32 -0.56
CA PHE A 63 -7.69 4.14 -1.72
C PHE A 63 -8.39 5.49 -1.61
N VAL A 64 -7.64 6.57 -1.80
CA VAL A 64 -8.15 7.94 -1.63
C VAL A 64 -7.80 8.75 -2.87
N ILE A 65 -8.75 9.55 -3.34
CA ILE A 65 -8.54 10.47 -4.46
C ILE A 65 -7.84 11.72 -3.89
N SER A 66 -6.70 12.11 -4.47
CA SER A 66 -5.93 13.29 -4.05
C SER A 66 -5.21 13.91 -5.24
N ASP A 67 -5.07 15.25 -5.24
CA ASP A 67 -4.31 16.03 -6.22
C ASP A 67 -2.83 16.20 -5.86
#